data_AF-A0A6P7YC66-F1
#
_entry.id   AF-A0A6P7YC66-F1
#
_cell.length_a   1.000
_cell.length_b   1.000
_cell.length_c   1.000
_cell.angle_alpha   90.00
_cell.angle_beta   90.00
_cell.angle_gamma   90.00
#
_symmetry.space_group_name_H-M   'P 1'
#
loop_
_entity.id
_entity.type
_entity.pdbx_description
1 polymer ?
#
loop_
_entity_poly.entity_id
_entity_poly.type
_entity_poly.pdbx_seq_one_letter_code
_entity_poly.pdbx_strand_id
1 'polypeptide(L)'
;MPLVVFSAAACCCCCLCCGLLLLFLPCRRFAGRPRWIPRLMARTERPFFRIAYNLYTHTRLGYLYYKRQVKKARERFPEGHSSAQPMVFSGVKIVPIPVLSDNYSYLVIDTMSRVAVVVDPSDPRAVQMSLEEEGVTLEAILCTHKHWDHSGGNKALKRLYKSCRVYGSSCDSIPELTDPVSDKENITVGQLQFQALFTPGHTVGHTIYVLDGKSGDGPACLFSGDLLFLSGCGRMFEGTAATMLASLDGVVSLGDDTLLWPGHEYAEDNLNFAAVVEPENSSRERKFQWVFQQRLEKKCTCPSTLGEEKEYNPFLRTHCQDLHEALGLQQGSEEDWNHFRARVLEEVRRRKDLFKGR
;
A
#
# COMPACT_ATOMS: atom_id res chain seq x y z
N MET A 1 -6.65 48.52 -56.64
CA MET A 1 -7.79 48.94 -57.48
C MET A 1 -8.84 47.84 -57.44
N PRO A 2 -10.13 48.14 -57.30
CA PRO A 2 -10.75 48.57 -56.05
C PRO A 2 -11.99 47.73 -55.65
N LEU A 3 -12.48 47.99 -54.43
CA LEU A 3 -13.88 48.16 -53.98
C LEU A 3 -14.93 47.12 -54.42
N VAL A 4 -15.56 46.38 -53.50
CA VAL A 4 -16.68 46.78 -52.61
C VAL A 4 -17.95 47.16 -53.39
N VAL A 5 -19.10 46.67 -52.88
CA VAL A 5 -20.47 47.25 -52.86
C VAL A 5 -21.48 46.11 -53.17
N PHE A 6 -22.26 45.59 -52.20
CA PHE A 6 -23.41 46.12 -51.44
C PHE A 6 -24.78 45.90 -52.10
N SER A 7 -25.78 45.79 -51.20
CA SER A 7 -27.24 45.93 -51.37
C SER A 7 -28.01 44.62 -51.64
N ALA A 8 -28.77 44.06 -50.69
CA ALA A 8 -29.94 44.54 -49.92
C ALA A 8 -31.30 44.38 -50.64
N ALA A 9 -32.14 43.55 -50.02
CA ALA A 9 -33.60 43.58 -49.88
C ALA A 9 -34.50 44.01 -51.06
N ALA A 10 -35.44 43.16 -51.46
CA ALA A 10 -36.82 43.12 -50.92
C ALA A 10 -37.78 42.23 -51.75
N CYS A 11 -38.66 41.52 -51.04
CA CYS A 11 -40.03 41.06 -51.35
C CYS A 11 -40.45 40.70 -52.79
N CYS A 12 -40.98 39.48 -52.98
CA CYS A 12 -42.42 39.21 -52.83
C CYS A 12 -42.83 37.73 -53.08
N CYS A 13 -43.88 37.33 -52.35
CA CYS A 13 -44.89 36.30 -52.66
C CYS A 13 -44.57 34.80 -52.51
N CYS A 14 -44.99 34.30 -51.33
CA CYS A 14 -45.95 33.20 -51.12
C CYS A 14 -45.95 32.00 -52.08
N CYS A 15 -45.58 30.82 -51.57
CA CYS A 15 -46.41 29.62 -51.67
C CYS A 15 -46.05 28.64 -50.53
N LEU A 16 -47.09 28.14 -49.86
CA LEU A 16 -47.04 27.17 -48.78
C LEU A 16 -46.43 25.84 -49.27
N CYS A 17 -45.53 25.26 -48.47
CA CYS A 17 -45.47 23.83 -48.14
C CYS A 17 -44.31 23.58 -47.15
N CYS A 18 -44.65 23.19 -45.92
CA CYS A 18 -43.69 22.96 -44.84
C CYS A 18 -42.76 21.77 -45.11
N GLY A 19 -41.47 22.08 -45.28
CA GLY A 19 -40.30 21.49 -44.60
C GLY A 19 -40.22 19.97 -44.41
N LEU A 20 -39.46 19.33 -45.30
CA LEU A 20 -38.82 18.03 -45.15
C LEU A 20 -37.30 18.26 -44.99
N LEU A 21 -36.64 17.37 -44.23
CA LEU A 21 -35.20 17.28 -43.90
C LEU A 21 -34.66 18.22 -42.81
N LEU A 22 -34.17 17.64 -41.72
CA LEU A 22 -32.72 17.47 -41.55
C LEU A 22 -32.33 16.64 -40.30
N LEU A 23 -31.23 15.90 -40.47
CA LEU A 23 -30.26 15.41 -39.48
C LEU A 23 -30.44 13.99 -38.90
N PHE A 24 -29.75 13.08 -39.59
CA PHE A 24 -29.09 11.89 -39.06
C PHE A 24 -28.50 12.13 -37.66
N LEU A 25 -29.00 11.39 -36.66
CA LEU A 25 -28.34 11.24 -35.37
C LEU A 25 -27.73 9.82 -35.26
N PRO A 26 -26.42 9.70 -35.02
CA PRO A 26 -25.81 8.42 -34.69
C PRO A 26 -26.19 8.04 -33.26
N CYS A 27 -26.72 6.83 -33.11
CA CYS A 27 -27.07 6.22 -31.84
C CYS A 27 -25.79 6.07 -30.98
N ARG A 28 -25.58 6.99 -30.04
CA ARG A 28 -24.52 6.89 -29.02
C ARG A 28 -24.76 5.64 -28.18
N ARG A 29 -23.91 4.63 -28.34
CA ARG A 29 -23.75 3.52 -27.39
C ARG A 29 -23.45 4.10 -26.00
N PHE A 30 -24.45 4.13 -25.13
CA PHE A 30 -24.25 4.28 -23.69
C PHE A 30 -23.57 3.01 -23.17
N ALA A 31 -22.24 3.00 -23.16
CA ALA A 31 -21.45 2.01 -22.42
C ALA A 31 -21.41 2.40 -20.92
N GLY A 32 -22.57 2.38 -20.27
CA GLY A 32 -22.69 2.50 -18.82
C GLY A 32 -22.63 1.10 -18.19
N ARG A 33 -21.44 0.51 -18.05
CA ARG A 33 -21.28 -0.62 -17.12
C ARG A 33 -21.35 -0.07 -15.70
N PRO A 34 -22.25 -0.55 -14.85
CA PRO A 34 -22.41 0.06 -13.55
C PRO A 34 -21.27 -0.44 -12.63
N ARG A 35 -20.44 0.51 -12.16
CA ARG A 35 -19.38 0.33 -11.14
C ARG A 35 -20.04 -0.02 -9.79
N TRP A 36 -20.57 -1.23 -9.63
CA TRP A 36 -21.18 -1.66 -8.35
C TRP A 36 -20.17 -2.21 -7.33
N ILE A 37 -18.94 -2.48 -7.72
CA ILE A 37 -18.00 -3.27 -6.89
C ILE A 37 -17.05 -2.47 -5.97
N PRO A 38 -16.76 -1.15 -6.12
CA PRO A 38 -15.90 -0.48 -5.14
C PRO A 38 -16.58 -0.16 -3.81
N ARG A 39 -17.92 -0.18 -3.74
CA ARG A 39 -18.69 0.31 -2.57
C ARG A 39 -18.85 -0.72 -1.45
N LEU A 40 -18.61 -2.01 -1.71
CA LEU A 40 -18.87 -3.06 -0.73
C LEU A 40 -17.74 -3.22 0.32
N MET A 41 -16.55 -2.69 0.05
CA MET A 41 -15.35 -2.91 0.87
C MET A 41 -15.03 -1.75 1.82
N ALA A 42 -15.91 -0.77 1.94
CA ALA A 42 -15.68 0.45 2.72
C ALA A 42 -16.06 0.34 4.22
N ARG A 43 -16.63 -0.79 4.68
CA ARG A 43 -16.97 -1.00 6.09
C ARG A 43 -16.71 -2.43 6.53
N THR A 44 -15.78 -2.59 7.46
CA THR A 44 -15.42 -3.87 8.11
C THR A 44 -16.60 -4.47 8.91
N GLU A 45 -17.52 -3.64 9.38
CA GLU A 45 -18.66 -4.04 10.23
C GLU A 45 -19.87 -4.62 9.48
N ARG A 46 -19.92 -4.55 8.15
CA ARG A 46 -21.08 -5.04 7.40
C ARG A 46 -21.05 -6.58 7.28
N PRO A 47 -22.15 -7.31 7.51
CA PRO A 47 -22.18 -8.76 7.35
C PRO A 47 -21.69 -9.23 5.97
N PHE A 48 -22.06 -8.51 4.90
CA PHE A 48 -21.59 -8.77 3.55
C PHE A 48 -20.07 -8.60 3.37
N PHE A 49 -19.46 -7.64 4.09
CA PHE A 49 -18.02 -7.48 4.07
C PHE A 49 -17.33 -8.70 4.68
N ARG A 50 -17.78 -9.16 5.86
CA ARG A 50 -17.20 -10.34 6.53
C ARG A 50 -17.28 -11.59 5.65
N ILE A 51 -18.41 -11.79 4.96
CA ILE A 51 -18.57 -12.89 4.00
C ILE A 51 -17.60 -12.73 2.82
N ALA A 52 -17.57 -11.56 2.17
CA ALA A 52 -16.69 -11.32 1.03
C ALA A 52 -15.20 -11.44 1.39
N TYR A 53 -14.82 -10.92 2.56
CA TYR A 53 -13.47 -11.00 3.09
C TYR A 53 -13.08 -12.45 3.43
N ASN A 54 -13.96 -13.22 4.06
CA ASN A 54 -13.73 -14.65 4.28
C ASN A 54 -13.55 -15.42 2.97
N LEU A 55 -14.40 -15.13 1.96
CA LEU A 55 -14.25 -15.71 0.62
C LEU A 55 -12.91 -15.33 -0.03
N TYR A 56 -12.48 -14.08 0.14
CA TYR A 56 -11.19 -13.61 -0.36
C TYR A 56 -10.02 -14.33 0.32
N THR A 57 -10.01 -14.44 1.64
CA THR A 57 -8.85 -14.97 2.39
C THR A 57 -8.79 -16.49 2.44
N HIS A 58 -9.92 -17.20 2.40
CA HIS A 58 -9.94 -18.66 2.68
C HIS A 58 -10.32 -19.54 1.49
N THR A 59 -10.64 -18.97 0.33
CA THR A 59 -11.13 -19.79 -0.80
C THR A 59 -10.36 -19.58 -2.09
N ARG A 60 -10.52 -20.53 -3.02
CA ARG A 60 -9.99 -20.42 -4.39
C ARG A 60 -10.53 -19.19 -5.13
N LEU A 61 -11.69 -18.64 -4.75
CA LEU A 61 -12.24 -17.44 -5.38
C LEU A 61 -11.35 -16.22 -5.13
N GLY A 62 -10.84 -16.05 -3.90
CA GLY A 62 -9.89 -14.99 -3.60
C GLY A 62 -8.60 -15.12 -4.40
N TYR A 63 -8.05 -16.33 -4.47
CA TYR A 63 -6.88 -16.60 -5.30
C TYR A 63 -7.12 -16.34 -6.80
N LEU A 64 -8.32 -16.65 -7.32
CA LEU A 64 -8.69 -16.32 -8.70
C LEU A 64 -8.84 -14.81 -8.92
N TYR A 65 -9.38 -14.09 -7.93
CA TYR A 65 -9.48 -12.63 -7.95
C TYR A 65 -8.10 -11.98 -7.99
N TYR A 66 -7.18 -12.40 -7.11
CA TYR A 66 -5.79 -11.99 -7.10
C TYR A 66 -5.11 -12.25 -8.46
N LYS A 67 -5.24 -13.46 -9.02
CA LYS A 67 -4.64 -13.76 -10.34
C LYS A 67 -5.17 -12.85 -11.45
N ARG A 68 -6.43 -12.44 -11.35
CA ARG A 68 -7.02 -11.45 -12.28
C ARG A 68 -6.43 -10.05 -12.05
N GLN A 69 -6.18 -9.64 -10.81
CA GLN A 69 -5.51 -8.38 -10.51
C GLN A 69 -4.08 -8.37 -11.07
N VAL A 70 -3.29 -9.41 -10.82
CA VAL A 70 -1.94 -9.57 -11.39
C VAL A 70 -1.96 -9.46 -12.92
N LYS A 71 -2.86 -10.19 -13.59
CA LYS A 71 -2.98 -10.13 -15.05
C LYS A 71 -3.27 -8.70 -15.53
N LYS A 72 -4.27 -8.02 -14.93
CA LYS A 72 -4.64 -6.65 -15.30
C LYS A 72 -3.51 -5.65 -15.02
N ALA A 73 -2.80 -5.83 -13.92
CA ALA A 73 -1.68 -4.98 -13.53
C ALA A 73 -0.56 -5.08 -14.55
N ARG A 74 -0.14 -6.29 -14.95
CA ARG A 74 0.86 -6.48 -16.01
C ARG A 74 0.45 -5.86 -17.34
N GLU A 75 -0.83 -5.91 -17.69
CA GLU A 75 -1.36 -5.27 -18.90
C GLU A 75 -1.33 -3.73 -18.81
N ARG A 76 -1.57 -3.17 -17.62
CA ARG A 76 -1.67 -1.72 -17.40
C ARG A 76 -0.32 -1.07 -17.10
N PHE A 77 0.56 -1.79 -16.43
CA PHE A 77 1.84 -1.37 -15.86
C PHE A 77 2.89 -2.44 -16.18
N PRO A 78 3.30 -2.60 -17.45
CA PRO A 78 4.24 -3.65 -17.85
C PRO A 78 5.60 -3.54 -17.15
N GLU A 79 6.04 -2.32 -16.87
CA GLU A 79 7.28 -2.00 -16.14
C GLU A 79 7.04 -1.74 -14.64
N GLY A 80 5.86 -2.10 -14.11
CA GLY A 80 5.45 -1.75 -12.76
C GLY A 80 4.78 -0.38 -12.65
N HIS A 81 4.12 -0.13 -11.51
CA HIS A 81 3.39 1.13 -11.25
C HIS A 81 4.31 2.30 -10.84
N SER A 82 5.56 1.99 -10.53
CA SER A 82 6.60 2.94 -10.15
C SER A 82 7.95 2.50 -10.71
N SER A 83 8.88 3.44 -10.88
CA SER A 83 10.29 3.15 -11.15
C SER A 83 10.99 2.85 -9.83
N ALA A 84 11.61 1.66 -9.75
CA ALA A 84 12.34 1.20 -8.59
C ALA A 84 13.59 2.04 -8.34
N GLN A 85 13.86 2.35 -7.08
CA GLN A 85 15.12 2.96 -6.64
C GLN A 85 15.80 2.02 -5.66
N PRO A 86 16.77 1.22 -6.11
CA PRO A 86 17.53 0.35 -5.23
C PRO A 86 18.33 1.16 -4.21
N MET A 87 18.41 0.65 -2.98
CA MET A 87 19.29 1.18 -1.95
C MET A 87 20.41 0.19 -1.67
N VAL A 88 21.64 0.69 -1.58
CA VAL A 88 22.84 -0.13 -1.40
C VAL A 88 23.59 0.33 -0.16
N PHE A 89 23.88 -0.62 0.72
CA PHE A 89 24.74 -0.49 1.89
C PHE A 89 25.95 -1.42 1.73
N SER A 90 26.86 -1.44 2.69
CA SER A 90 28.02 -2.34 2.66
C SER A 90 27.52 -3.80 2.70
N GLY A 91 27.66 -4.58 1.63
CA GLY A 91 27.23 -5.98 1.65
C GLY A 91 25.71 -6.23 1.49
N VAL A 92 24.87 -5.19 1.47
CA VAL A 92 23.41 -5.33 1.38
C VAL A 92 22.86 -4.45 0.25
N LYS A 93 21.97 -5.01 -0.58
CA LYS A 93 21.19 -4.24 -1.55
C LYS A 93 19.70 -4.53 -1.40
N ILE A 94 18.87 -3.50 -1.34
CA ILE A 94 17.42 -3.61 -1.28
C ILE A 94 16.84 -3.06 -2.59
N VAL A 95 16.06 -3.88 -3.29
CA VAL A 95 15.40 -3.54 -4.55
C VAL A 95 13.88 -3.57 -4.35
N PRO A 96 13.19 -2.43 -4.39
CA PRO A 96 11.74 -2.40 -4.47
C PRO A 96 11.28 -2.97 -5.81
N ILE A 97 10.30 -3.86 -5.78
CA ILE A 97 9.68 -4.46 -6.96
C ILE A 97 8.22 -4.00 -7.00
N PRO A 98 7.89 -2.99 -7.83
CA PRO A 98 6.52 -2.55 -7.99
C PRO A 98 5.67 -3.64 -8.66
N VAL A 99 4.66 -4.12 -7.95
CA VAL A 99 3.79 -5.21 -8.38
C VAL A 99 2.32 -4.80 -8.22
N LEU A 100 1.43 -5.49 -8.94
CA LEU A 100 0.00 -5.14 -8.99
C LEU A 100 -0.21 -3.65 -9.37
N SER A 101 -1.19 -2.97 -8.77
CA SER A 101 -1.47 -1.56 -9.04
C SER A 101 -0.65 -0.59 -8.22
N ASP A 102 -0.24 -1.02 -7.02
CA ASP A 102 0.36 -0.15 -6.00
C ASP A 102 1.16 -0.92 -4.94
N ASN A 103 1.22 -2.26 -4.99
CA ASN A 103 1.96 -3.06 -4.01
C ASN A 103 3.48 -2.99 -4.27
N TYR A 104 4.27 -3.17 -3.21
CA TYR A 104 5.70 -3.43 -3.30
C TYR A 104 6.03 -4.82 -2.74
N SER A 105 6.77 -5.59 -3.52
CA SER A 105 7.64 -6.64 -2.97
C SER A 105 9.04 -6.06 -2.78
N TYR A 106 9.86 -6.65 -1.92
CA TYR A 106 11.23 -6.19 -1.70
C TYR A 106 12.22 -7.33 -1.84
N LEU A 107 13.18 -7.19 -2.76
CA LEU A 107 14.31 -8.13 -2.87
C LEU A 107 15.48 -7.58 -2.04
N VAL A 108 15.83 -8.28 -0.97
CA VAL A 108 16.95 -7.98 -0.09
C VAL A 108 18.08 -8.94 -0.40
N ILE A 109 19.22 -8.40 -0.80
CA ILE A 109 20.34 -9.14 -1.38
C ILE A 109 21.52 -9.05 -0.43
N ASP A 110 22.07 -10.20 -0.06
CA ASP A 110 23.45 -10.28 0.43
C ASP A 110 24.38 -10.23 -0.79
N THR A 111 25.07 -9.10 -0.97
CA THR A 111 25.91 -8.89 -2.15
C THR A 111 27.19 -9.70 -2.11
N MET A 112 27.60 -10.21 -0.93
CA MET A 112 28.81 -11.02 -0.76
C MET A 112 28.55 -12.47 -1.16
N SER A 113 27.51 -13.08 -0.60
CA SER A 113 27.17 -14.48 -0.88
C SER A 113 26.24 -14.66 -2.08
N ARG A 114 25.69 -13.57 -2.63
CA ARG A 114 24.78 -13.55 -3.80
C ARG A 114 23.50 -14.34 -3.57
N VAL A 115 23.07 -14.44 -2.31
CA VAL A 115 21.76 -14.95 -1.92
C VAL A 115 20.80 -13.80 -1.69
N ALA A 116 19.51 -14.08 -1.79
CA ALA A 116 18.47 -13.10 -1.59
C ALA A 116 17.29 -13.62 -0.78
N VAL A 117 16.67 -12.68 -0.08
CA VAL A 117 15.40 -12.81 0.60
C VAL A 117 14.39 -11.93 -0.14
N VAL A 118 13.18 -12.43 -0.39
CA VAL A 118 12.10 -11.59 -0.91
C VAL A 118 11.02 -11.41 0.16
N VAL A 119 10.63 -10.15 0.40
CA VAL A 119 9.50 -9.81 1.26
C VAL A 119 8.25 -9.65 0.39
N ASP A 120 7.16 -10.30 0.80
CA ASP A 120 5.83 -10.24 0.20
C ASP A 120 5.83 -10.39 -1.34
N PRO A 121 6.24 -11.56 -1.89
CA PRO A 121 6.36 -11.76 -3.33
C PRO A 121 4.99 -11.92 -4.01
N SER A 122 4.28 -10.82 -4.22
CA SER A 122 2.93 -10.80 -4.75
C SER A 122 2.87 -11.26 -6.22
N ASP A 123 3.80 -10.81 -7.07
CA ASP A 123 3.90 -11.25 -8.45
C ASP A 123 5.17 -12.10 -8.63
N PRO A 124 5.06 -13.44 -8.75
CA PRO A 124 6.23 -14.31 -8.85
C PRO A 124 7.03 -14.11 -10.13
N ARG A 125 6.43 -13.56 -11.21
CA ARG A 125 7.17 -13.27 -12.44
C ARG A 125 8.03 -12.03 -12.28
N ALA A 126 7.51 -10.98 -11.64
CA ALA A 126 8.28 -9.77 -11.35
C ALA A 126 9.49 -10.09 -10.45
N VAL A 127 9.27 -10.91 -9.42
CA VAL A 127 10.34 -11.39 -8.55
C VAL A 127 11.37 -12.22 -9.33
N GLN A 128 10.91 -13.15 -10.18
CA GLN A 128 11.83 -13.95 -11.02
C GLN A 128 12.72 -13.08 -11.91
N MET A 129 12.15 -12.07 -12.57
CA MET A 129 12.92 -11.16 -13.44
C MET A 129 13.96 -10.38 -12.62
N SER A 130 13.59 -9.87 -11.44
CA SER A 130 14.52 -9.15 -10.57
C SER A 130 15.65 -10.05 -10.05
N LEU A 131 15.36 -11.32 -9.71
CA LEU A 131 16.38 -12.31 -9.32
C LEU A 131 17.38 -12.58 -10.46
N GLU A 132 16.88 -12.69 -11.70
CA GLU A 132 17.69 -12.91 -12.90
C GLU A 132 18.56 -11.69 -13.25
N GLU A 133 17.99 -10.49 -13.23
CA GLU A 133 18.69 -9.22 -13.47
C GLU A 133 19.80 -8.98 -12.45
N GLU A 134 19.52 -9.26 -11.18
CA GLU A 134 20.51 -9.10 -10.10
C GLU A 134 21.51 -10.27 -10.05
N GLY A 135 21.21 -11.40 -10.70
CA GLY A 135 22.05 -12.60 -10.74
C GLY A 135 22.24 -13.25 -9.37
N VAL A 136 21.17 -13.38 -8.59
CA VAL A 136 21.17 -13.88 -7.20
C VAL A 136 20.25 -15.08 -7.01
N THR A 137 20.50 -15.86 -5.97
CA THR A 137 19.69 -17.06 -5.65
C THR A 137 18.70 -16.78 -4.53
N LEU A 138 17.42 -17.10 -4.75
CA LEU A 138 16.39 -16.96 -3.72
C LEU A 138 16.51 -18.07 -2.66
N GLU A 139 16.76 -17.69 -1.42
CA GLU A 139 16.88 -18.60 -0.26
C GLU A 139 15.65 -18.53 0.65
N ALA A 140 15.04 -17.36 0.79
CA ALA A 140 13.90 -17.17 1.69
C ALA A 140 12.84 -16.20 1.17
N ILE A 141 11.61 -16.47 1.58
CA ILE A 141 10.46 -15.58 1.47
C ILE A 141 10.07 -15.18 2.89
N LEU A 142 9.96 -13.87 3.15
CA LEU A 142 9.36 -13.33 4.36
C LEU A 142 7.96 -12.82 4.02
N CYS A 143 6.91 -13.44 4.54
CA CYS A 143 5.55 -12.97 4.37
C CYS A 143 5.10 -12.19 5.60
N THR A 144 4.67 -10.95 5.39
CA THR A 144 4.14 -10.11 6.47
C THR A 144 2.78 -10.60 6.92
N HIS A 145 1.91 -10.97 5.97
CA HIS A 145 0.58 -11.46 6.25
C HIS A 145 -0.03 -12.26 5.08
N LYS A 146 -1.23 -12.79 5.30
CA LYS A 146 -1.86 -13.79 4.41
C LYS A 146 -2.48 -13.27 3.12
N HIS A 147 -2.72 -11.97 2.98
CA HIS A 147 -3.48 -11.48 1.82
C HIS A 147 -2.76 -11.81 0.52
N TRP A 148 -3.55 -12.09 -0.52
CA TRP A 148 -3.02 -12.67 -1.76
C TRP A 148 -2.13 -11.71 -2.52
N ASP A 149 -2.32 -10.41 -2.36
CA ASP A 149 -1.47 -9.36 -2.89
C ASP A 149 -0.16 -9.19 -2.12
N HIS A 150 0.14 -10.05 -1.13
CA HIS A 150 1.46 -10.19 -0.48
C HIS A 150 2.00 -11.61 -0.61
N SER A 151 1.17 -12.62 -0.37
CA SER A 151 1.56 -14.03 -0.31
C SER A 151 1.28 -14.84 -1.59
N GLY A 152 0.66 -14.21 -2.60
CA GLY A 152 0.12 -14.89 -3.77
C GLY A 152 1.15 -15.56 -4.68
N GLY A 153 2.40 -15.09 -4.66
CA GLY A 153 3.49 -15.67 -5.42
C GLY A 153 4.22 -16.82 -4.72
N ASN A 154 4.02 -17.05 -3.42
CA ASN A 154 4.74 -18.05 -2.62
C ASN A 154 4.80 -19.41 -3.31
N LYS A 155 3.64 -19.93 -3.71
CA LYS A 155 3.52 -21.24 -4.36
C LYS A 155 4.25 -21.35 -5.69
N ALA A 156 4.27 -20.27 -6.46
CA ALA A 156 4.95 -20.27 -7.74
C ALA A 156 6.47 -20.24 -7.54
N LEU A 157 6.95 -19.38 -6.63
CA LEU A 157 8.38 -19.28 -6.30
C LEU A 157 8.91 -20.55 -5.64
N LYS A 158 8.21 -21.13 -4.66
CA LYS A 158 8.63 -22.38 -4.00
C LYS A 158 8.72 -23.57 -4.96
N ARG A 159 7.91 -23.57 -6.03
CA ARG A 159 8.02 -24.58 -7.10
C ARG A 159 9.28 -24.40 -7.94
N LEU A 160 9.71 -23.16 -8.18
CA LEU A 160 10.94 -22.84 -8.92
C LEU A 160 12.18 -23.04 -8.04
N TYR A 161 12.11 -22.65 -6.77
CA TYR A 161 13.16 -22.69 -5.77
C TYR A 161 12.77 -23.63 -4.64
N LYS A 162 12.99 -24.94 -4.84
CA LYS A 162 12.48 -25.98 -3.92
C LYS A 162 13.04 -25.89 -2.49
N SER A 163 14.25 -25.37 -2.32
CA SER A 163 14.89 -25.15 -1.02
C SER A 163 14.45 -23.86 -0.34
N CYS A 164 13.68 -23.00 -1.03
CA CYS A 164 13.27 -21.71 -0.50
C CYS A 164 12.37 -21.87 0.74
N ARG A 165 12.84 -21.30 1.84
CA ARG A 165 12.11 -21.25 3.12
C ARG A 165 11.06 -20.15 3.06
N VAL A 166 9.86 -20.42 3.55
CA VAL A 166 8.78 -19.43 3.63
C VAL A 166 8.50 -19.18 5.10
N TYR A 167 8.81 -17.96 5.54
CA TYR A 167 8.61 -17.49 6.90
C TYR A 167 7.34 -16.64 7.02
N GLY A 168 6.74 -16.68 8.19
CA GLY A 168 5.51 -15.96 8.52
C GLY A 168 4.87 -16.48 9.79
N SER A 169 3.87 -15.77 10.30
CA SER A 169 3.15 -16.22 11.50
C SER A 169 2.33 -17.48 11.20
N SER A 170 2.41 -18.47 12.08
CA SER A 170 1.51 -19.62 12.08
C SER A 170 0.04 -19.24 12.32
N CYS A 171 -0.21 -18.04 12.85
CA CYS A 171 -1.55 -17.55 13.14
C CYS A 171 -2.27 -16.98 11.91
N ASP A 172 -1.57 -16.75 10.79
CA ASP A 172 -2.17 -16.11 9.60
C ASP A 172 -2.38 -17.06 8.42
N SER A 173 -2.17 -18.37 8.54
CA SER A 173 -2.40 -19.31 7.41
C SER A 173 -1.64 -18.93 6.12
N ILE A 174 -0.38 -18.51 6.26
CA ILE A 174 0.48 -18.12 5.12
C ILE A 174 0.59 -19.28 4.11
N PRO A 175 0.29 -19.05 2.81
CA PRO A 175 0.46 -20.08 1.79
C PRO A 175 1.89 -20.59 1.70
N GLU A 176 2.04 -21.92 1.73
CA GLU A 176 3.33 -22.63 1.58
C GLU A 176 4.35 -22.32 2.70
N LEU A 177 3.85 -21.89 3.87
CA LEU A 177 4.63 -21.71 5.09
C LEU A 177 5.42 -22.99 5.42
N THR A 178 6.72 -22.86 5.57
CA THR A 178 7.59 -23.94 6.03
C THR A 178 8.26 -23.66 7.36
N ASP A 179 8.44 -22.38 7.69
CA ASP A 179 9.23 -21.94 8.81
C ASP A 179 8.42 -20.91 9.61
N PRO A 180 7.43 -21.35 10.42
CA PRO A 180 6.67 -20.44 11.25
C PRO A 180 7.61 -19.72 12.23
N VAL A 181 7.41 -18.42 12.39
CA VAL A 181 8.21 -17.59 13.31
C VAL A 181 7.41 -17.20 14.54
N SER A 182 8.10 -17.00 15.65
CA SER A 182 7.58 -16.42 16.89
C SER A 182 7.89 -14.92 16.97
N ASP A 183 7.20 -14.21 17.88
CA ASP A 183 7.53 -12.81 18.15
C ASP A 183 8.99 -12.67 18.63
N LYS A 184 9.71 -11.69 18.07
CA LYS A 184 11.13 -11.37 18.31
C LYS A 184 12.12 -12.44 17.87
N GLU A 185 11.68 -13.42 17.08
CA GLU A 185 12.56 -14.46 16.55
C GLU A 185 13.52 -13.88 15.49
N ASN A 186 14.78 -14.32 15.56
CA ASN A 186 15.80 -13.90 14.60
C ASN A 186 15.88 -14.90 13.43
N ILE A 187 15.99 -14.37 12.22
CA ILE A 187 16.10 -15.12 10.97
C ILE A 187 17.41 -14.71 10.29
N THR A 188 18.24 -15.69 9.97
CA THR A 188 19.52 -15.47 9.28
C THR A 188 19.48 -16.06 7.88
N VAL A 189 19.89 -15.28 6.87
CA VAL A 189 20.08 -15.73 5.49
C VAL A 189 21.35 -15.08 4.93
N GLY A 190 22.40 -15.87 4.68
CA GLY A 190 23.73 -15.30 4.41
C GLY A 190 24.18 -14.42 5.58
N GLN A 191 24.57 -13.18 5.30
CA GLN A 191 24.84 -12.17 6.34
C GLN A 191 23.62 -11.36 6.79
N LEU A 192 22.46 -11.54 6.15
CA LEU A 192 21.25 -10.78 6.47
C LEU A 192 20.67 -11.30 7.78
N GLN A 193 20.54 -10.41 8.76
CA GLN A 193 19.92 -10.69 10.06
C GLN A 193 18.60 -9.95 10.17
N PHE A 194 17.49 -10.68 10.15
CA PHE A 194 16.17 -10.13 10.36
C PHE A 194 15.65 -10.50 11.76
N GLN A 195 14.87 -9.61 12.36
CA GLN A 195 14.02 -9.93 13.49
C GLN A 195 12.55 -9.86 13.07
N ALA A 196 11.79 -10.92 13.32
CA ALA A 196 10.35 -10.94 13.14
C ALA A 196 9.67 -10.32 14.37
N LEU A 197 8.76 -9.37 14.17
CA LEU A 197 7.96 -8.77 15.24
C LEU A 197 6.48 -8.94 14.92
N PHE A 198 5.72 -9.46 15.87
CA PHE A 198 4.29 -9.65 15.70
C PHE A 198 3.56 -8.33 15.89
N THR A 199 2.71 -7.98 14.93
CA THR A 199 2.01 -6.71 14.89
C THR A 199 0.55 -6.90 14.50
N PRO A 200 -0.23 -7.66 15.30
CA PRO A 200 -1.63 -7.90 15.00
C PRO A 200 -2.40 -6.58 14.86
N GLY A 201 -3.36 -6.54 13.95
CA GLY A 201 -4.12 -5.33 13.65
C GLY A 201 -4.79 -5.42 12.30
N HIS A 202 -3.98 -5.37 11.24
CA HIS A 202 -4.46 -5.57 9.88
C HIS A 202 -5.02 -6.98 9.69
N THR A 203 -4.20 -7.99 9.97
CA THR A 203 -4.62 -9.39 10.17
C THR A 203 -4.24 -9.84 11.58
N VAL A 204 -4.76 -10.99 12.02
CA VAL A 204 -4.48 -11.56 13.35
C VAL A 204 -3.03 -12.00 13.53
N GLY A 205 -2.36 -12.42 12.45
CA GLY A 205 -0.98 -12.91 12.48
C GLY A 205 -0.02 -12.01 11.69
N HIS A 206 -0.38 -10.75 11.46
CA HIS A 206 0.49 -9.81 10.77
C HIS A 206 1.84 -9.71 11.50
N THR A 207 2.92 -9.82 10.72
CA THR A 207 4.32 -9.83 11.19
C THR A 207 5.09 -8.82 10.36
N ILE A 208 5.92 -8.01 11.01
CA ILE A 208 6.89 -7.15 10.32
C ILE A 208 8.29 -7.76 10.45
N TYR A 209 9.19 -7.39 9.56
CA TYR A 209 10.58 -7.86 9.59
C TYR A 209 11.52 -6.66 9.65
N VAL A 210 12.43 -6.67 10.60
CA VAL A 210 13.46 -5.63 10.77
C VAL A 210 14.81 -6.22 10.40
N LEU A 211 15.41 -5.77 9.31
CA LEU A 211 16.80 -6.07 8.98
C LEU A 211 17.72 -5.24 9.87
N ASP A 212 18.60 -5.90 10.63
CA ASP A 212 19.60 -5.25 11.47
C ASP A 212 20.59 -4.45 10.61
N GLY A 213 20.80 -3.19 10.96
CA GLY A 213 21.75 -2.30 10.29
C GLY A 213 23.19 -2.82 10.30
N LYS A 214 23.55 -3.65 11.27
CA LYS A 214 24.84 -4.37 11.30
C LYS A 214 25.03 -5.34 10.14
N SER A 215 23.95 -5.79 9.50
CA SER A 215 24.02 -6.64 8.30
C SER A 215 24.72 -5.94 7.14
N GLY A 216 24.76 -4.61 7.12
CA GLY A 216 25.45 -3.88 6.06
C GLY A 216 26.03 -2.51 6.39
N ASP A 217 26.43 -2.31 7.65
CA ASP A 217 26.99 -1.05 8.15
C ASP A 217 26.13 0.18 7.76
N GLY A 218 24.82 0.03 7.93
CA GLY A 218 23.80 1.01 7.56
C GLY A 218 22.68 1.11 8.61
N PRO A 219 21.62 1.90 8.34
CA PRO A 219 20.46 1.95 9.22
C PRO A 219 19.68 0.63 9.20
N ALA A 220 18.93 0.35 10.26
CA ALA A 220 17.98 -0.74 10.27
C ALA A 220 16.89 -0.52 9.20
N CYS A 221 16.37 -1.59 8.61
CA CYS A 221 15.32 -1.52 7.59
C CYS A 221 14.08 -2.31 8.04
N LEU A 222 12.97 -1.61 8.23
CA LEU A 222 11.67 -2.17 8.60
C LEU A 222 10.83 -2.44 7.35
N PHE A 223 10.51 -3.70 7.11
CA PHE A 223 9.49 -4.12 6.15
C PHE A 223 8.15 -4.28 6.86
N SER A 224 7.29 -3.26 6.71
CA SER A 224 6.10 -3.10 7.54
C SER A 224 4.85 -3.79 7.02
N GLY A 225 4.86 -4.29 5.78
CA GLY A 225 3.67 -4.81 5.11
C GLY A 225 2.53 -3.80 5.19
N ASP A 226 1.41 -4.26 5.74
CA ASP A 226 0.19 -3.47 5.88
C ASP A 226 -0.04 -2.94 7.29
N LEU A 227 0.98 -2.93 8.14
CA LEU A 227 0.91 -2.27 9.44
C LEU A 227 1.01 -0.75 9.27
N LEU A 228 2.14 -0.29 8.74
CA LEU A 228 2.53 1.12 8.66
C LEU A 228 2.88 1.48 7.21
N PHE A 229 2.32 2.59 6.74
CA PHE A 229 2.60 3.16 5.44
C PHE A 229 3.17 4.57 5.61
N LEU A 230 3.73 5.15 4.54
CA LEU A 230 4.02 6.57 4.52
C LEU A 230 2.75 7.37 4.80
N SER A 231 2.75 8.11 5.92
CA SER A 231 1.63 8.90 6.44
C SER A 231 0.33 8.11 6.69
N GLY A 232 0.38 6.78 6.79
CA GLY A 232 -0.81 5.95 6.96
C GLY A 232 -0.58 4.69 7.81
N CYS A 233 -1.66 3.95 8.06
CA CYS A 233 -1.61 2.58 8.58
C CYS A 233 -2.61 1.68 7.83
N GLY A 234 -2.50 0.37 8.05
CA GLY A 234 -3.45 -0.61 7.55
C GLY A 234 -4.88 -0.39 8.03
N ARG A 235 -5.84 -0.86 7.24
CA ARG A 235 -7.20 -1.08 7.77
C ARG A 235 -7.18 -2.21 8.79
N MET A 236 -7.94 -2.07 9.86
CA MET A 236 -8.05 -3.09 10.90
C MET A 236 -9.10 -4.13 10.50
N PHE A 237 -8.73 -5.10 9.65
CA PHE A 237 -9.69 -6.11 9.19
C PHE A 237 -9.99 -7.16 10.26
N GLU A 238 -8.99 -7.51 11.07
CA GLU A 238 -9.10 -8.59 12.05
C GLU A 238 -8.70 -8.17 13.48
N GLY A 239 -8.13 -6.98 13.67
CA GLY A 239 -7.77 -6.41 14.98
C GLY A 239 -8.69 -5.27 15.43
N THR A 240 -8.53 -4.86 16.68
CA THR A 240 -9.17 -3.66 17.25
C THR A 240 -8.24 -2.45 17.22
N ALA A 241 -8.76 -1.25 17.49
CA ALA A 241 -7.92 -0.06 17.63
C ALA A 241 -6.89 -0.19 18.75
N ALA A 242 -7.24 -0.83 19.88
CA ALA A 242 -6.30 -1.10 20.95
C ALA A 242 -5.18 -2.05 20.51
N THR A 243 -5.52 -3.09 19.73
CA THR A 243 -4.54 -4.03 19.16
C THR A 243 -3.60 -3.35 18.18
N MET A 244 -4.14 -2.56 17.24
CA MET A 244 -3.36 -1.81 16.27
C MET A 244 -2.47 -0.76 16.95
N LEU A 245 -2.98 -0.05 17.97
CA LEU A 245 -2.21 0.92 18.73
C LEU A 245 -0.99 0.28 19.39
N ALA A 246 -1.17 -0.87 20.06
CA ALA A 246 -0.06 -1.58 20.69
C ALA A 246 1.02 -2.00 19.66
N SER A 247 0.59 -2.46 18.48
CA SER A 247 1.50 -2.78 17.37
C SER A 247 2.26 -1.56 16.84
N LEU A 248 1.58 -0.42 16.68
CA LEU A 248 2.20 0.83 16.24
C LEU A 248 3.18 1.38 17.29
N ASP A 249 2.84 1.32 18.57
CA ASP A 249 3.73 1.74 19.67
C ASP A 249 5.00 0.87 19.73
N GLY A 250 4.87 -0.43 19.47
CA GLY A 250 6.01 -1.33 19.31
C GLY A 250 6.94 -0.88 18.18
N VAL A 251 6.40 -0.48 17.02
CA VAL A 251 7.20 0.02 15.89
C VAL A 251 7.83 1.38 16.18
N VAL A 252 7.12 2.29 16.84
CA VAL A 252 7.63 3.62 17.19
C VAL A 252 8.82 3.54 18.15
N SER A 253 8.97 2.43 18.89
CA SER A 253 10.14 2.17 19.74
C SER A 253 11.41 1.78 18.97
N LEU A 254 11.30 1.50 17.67
CA LEU A 254 12.46 1.35 16.79
C LEU A 254 13.12 2.73 16.57
N GLY A 255 14.43 2.76 16.34
CA GLY A 255 15.23 3.99 16.21
C GLY A 255 14.71 4.91 15.10
N ASP A 256 14.83 6.23 15.31
CA ASP A 256 14.31 7.25 14.39
C ASP A 256 14.92 7.17 12.98
N ASP A 257 16.14 6.65 12.88
CA ASP A 257 16.88 6.43 11.62
C ASP A 257 16.47 5.15 10.89
N THR A 258 15.60 4.32 11.47
CA THR A 258 15.10 3.09 10.83
C THR A 258 14.34 3.42 9.56
N LEU A 259 14.76 2.83 8.44
CA LEU A 259 14.14 3.01 7.14
C LEU A 259 12.85 2.17 7.03
N LEU A 260 11.77 2.81 6.59
CA LEU A 260 10.45 2.21 6.44
C LEU A 260 10.19 1.78 4.99
N TRP A 261 9.92 0.49 4.80
CA TRP A 261 9.60 -0.16 3.52
C TRP A 261 8.16 -0.73 3.57
N PRO A 262 7.15 0.04 3.11
CA PRO A 262 5.73 -0.32 3.22
C PRO A 262 5.20 -1.28 2.16
N GLY A 263 4.10 -1.97 2.44
CA GLY A 263 3.44 -2.86 1.47
C GLY A 263 2.89 -2.17 0.21
N HIS A 264 2.60 -0.85 0.28
CA HIS A 264 1.92 -0.12 -0.78
C HIS A 264 2.41 1.32 -0.99
N GLU A 265 2.27 1.79 -2.24
CA GLU A 265 2.46 3.18 -2.68
C GLU A 265 1.20 4.04 -2.39
N TYR A 266 0.91 4.26 -1.11
CA TYR A 266 -0.24 5.04 -0.64
C TYR A 266 0.10 6.46 -0.17
N ALA A 267 1.37 6.88 -0.28
CA ALA A 267 1.89 8.09 0.35
C ALA A 267 1.08 9.35 -0.02
N GLU A 268 0.76 9.53 -1.30
CA GLU A 268 0.03 10.71 -1.77
C GLU A 268 -1.41 10.79 -1.22
N ASP A 269 -2.18 9.69 -1.26
CA ASP A 269 -3.54 9.65 -0.70
C ASP A 269 -3.52 9.78 0.83
N ASN A 270 -2.54 9.17 1.48
CA ASN A 270 -2.34 9.27 2.93
C ASN A 270 -2.03 10.70 3.38
N LEU A 271 -1.14 11.41 2.67
CA LEU A 271 -0.78 12.80 2.98
C LEU A 271 -1.94 13.75 2.67
N ASN A 272 -2.71 13.50 1.61
CA ASN A 272 -3.95 14.24 1.34
C ASN A 272 -4.99 14.08 2.46
N PHE A 273 -5.12 12.87 3.01
CA PHE A 273 -5.96 12.66 4.19
C PHE A 273 -5.39 13.37 5.43
N ALA A 274 -4.08 13.23 5.69
CA ALA A 274 -3.42 13.90 6.80
C ALA A 274 -3.62 15.42 6.74
N ALA A 275 -3.74 16.00 5.54
CA ALA A 275 -4.07 17.42 5.35
C ALA A 275 -5.47 17.82 5.84
N VAL A 276 -6.43 16.90 5.78
CA VAL A 276 -7.78 17.14 6.30
C VAL A 276 -7.80 17.09 7.82
N VAL A 277 -6.94 16.26 8.43
CA VAL A 277 -6.91 16.06 9.87
C VAL A 277 -6.00 17.08 10.57
N GLU A 278 -4.81 17.33 10.04
CA GLU A 278 -3.83 18.28 10.58
C GLU A 278 -3.42 19.29 9.49
N PRO A 279 -4.28 20.29 9.18
CA PRO A 279 -4.06 21.23 8.08
C PRO A 279 -2.81 22.11 8.27
N GLU A 280 -2.45 22.42 9.52
CA GLU A 280 -1.33 23.30 9.88
C GLU A 280 0.01 22.55 10.09
N ASN A 281 0.05 21.22 9.87
CA ASN A 281 1.28 20.45 10.03
C ASN A 281 2.27 20.70 8.87
N SER A 282 3.27 21.54 9.13
CA SER A 282 4.30 21.92 8.13
C SER A 282 5.22 20.77 7.71
N SER A 283 5.50 19.79 8.59
CA SER A 283 6.27 18.59 8.22
C SER A 283 5.49 17.73 7.23
N ARG A 284 4.17 17.60 7.42
CA ARG A 284 3.27 16.93 6.46
C ARG A 284 3.28 17.63 5.10
N GLU A 285 3.19 18.96 5.06
CA GLU A 285 3.20 19.70 3.81
C GLU A 285 4.52 19.55 3.05
N ARG A 286 5.67 19.65 3.75
CA ARG A 286 6.99 19.40 3.15
C ARG A 286 7.08 17.99 2.55
N LYS A 287 6.62 16.97 3.27
CA LYS A 287 6.62 15.59 2.76
C LYS A 287 5.68 15.44 1.56
N PHE A 288 4.51 16.07 1.57
CA PHE A 288 3.56 16.06 0.45
C PHE A 288 4.18 16.63 -0.82
N GLN A 289 4.85 17.79 -0.74
CA GLN A 289 5.53 18.37 -1.90
C GLN A 289 6.60 17.43 -2.48
N TRP A 290 7.40 16.78 -1.61
CA TRP A 290 8.37 15.79 -2.06
C TRP A 290 7.70 14.58 -2.73
N VAL A 291 6.67 14.00 -2.09
CA VAL A 291 5.92 12.85 -2.62
C VAL A 291 5.30 13.19 -3.97
N PHE A 292 4.65 14.34 -4.09
CA PHE A 292 4.02 14.79 -5.33
C PHE A 292 5.02 14.86 -6.48
N GLN A 293 6.22 15.40 -6.25
CA GLN A 293 7.28 15.42 -7.26
C GLN A 293 7.76 14.01 -7.64
N GLN A 294 7.94 13.10 -6.67
CA GLN A 294 8.29 11.71 -6.98
C GLN A 294 7.20 11.05 -7.85
N ARG A 295 5.92 11.25 -7.51
CA ARG A 295 4.80 10.64 -8.23
C ARG A 295 4.60 11.20 -9.63
N LEU A 296 4.90 12.46 -9.88
CA LEU A 296 4.93 13.04 -11.24
C LEU A 296 5.90 12.29 -12.16
N GLU A 297 7.04 11.86 -11.61
CA GLU A 297 8.05 11.07 -12.32
C GLU A 297 7.84 9.55 -12.18
N LYS A 298 6.73 9.13 -11.56
CA LYS A 298 6.42 7.74 -11.21
C LYS A 298 7.52 7.07 -10.39
N LYS A 299 8.26 7.79 -9.56
CA LYS A 299 9.27 7.24 -8.65
C LYS A 299 8.62 6.67 -7.39
N CYS A 300 9.20 5.60 -6.87
CA CYS A 300 8.83 5.10 -5.54
C CYS A 300 8.99 6.20 -4.48
N THR A 301 8.07 6.24 -3.53
CA THR A 301 8.15 7.17 -2.38
C THR A 301 8.80 6.54 -1.15
N CYS A 302 9.03 5.22 -1.18
CA CYS A 302 9.78 4.50 -0.15
C CYS A 302 11.29 4.43 -0.48
N PRO A 303 12.15 4.34 0.56
CA PRO A 303 11.80 4.37 1.98
C PRO A 303 11.57 5.79 2.53
N SER A 304 10.83 5.89 3.64
CA SER A 304 10.93 7.01 4.59
C SER A 304 11.71 6.57 5.83
N THR A 305 11.80 7.41 6.86
CA THR A 305 12.32 7.03 8.19
C THR A 305 11.21 7.03 9.25
N LEU A 306 11.37 6.23 10.32
CA LEU A 306 10.42 6.28 11.43
C LEU A 306 10.40 7.65 12.14
N GLY A 307 11.53 8.34 12.21
CA GLY A 307 11.61 9.71 12.71
C GLY A 307 10.72 10.67 11.91
N GLU A 308 10.81 10.63 10.58
CA GLU A 308 9.92 11.40 9.69
C GLU A 308 8.45 11.05 9.91
N GLU A 309 8.09 9.76 9.96
CA GLU A 309 6.69 9.34 10.11
C GLU A 309 6.09 9.86 11.42
N LYS A 310 6.84 9.93 12.52
CA LYS A 310 6.37 10.49 13.80
C LYS A 310 5.97 11.97 13.67
N GLU A 311 6.53 12.71 12.71
CA GLU A 311 6.22 14.13 12.52
C GLU A 311 4.90 14.37 11.78
N TYR A 312 4.53 13.52 10.82
CA TYR A 312 3.37 13.79 9.94
C TYR A 312 2.33 12.68 9.82
N ASN A 313 2.61 11.47 10.30
CA ASN A 313 1.69 10.35 10.18
C ASN A 313 0.64 10.43 11.30
N PRO A 314 -0.65 10.73 10.99
CA PRO A 314 -1.66 10.93 12.04
C PRO A 314 -1.90 9.66 12.87
N PHE A 315 -1.55 8.48 12.36
CA PHE A 315 -1.68 7.21 13.08
C PHE A 315 -0.58 6.97 14.12
N LEU A 316 0.58 7.65 14.00
CA LEU A 316 1.65 7.65 15.00
C LEU A 316 1.55 8.80 16.00
N ARG A 317 0.68 9.78 15.70
CA ARG A 317 0.48 11.01 16.47
C ARG A 317 -0.72 10.95 17.41
N THR A 318 -1.20 9.75 17.73
CA THR A 318 -2.38 9.54 18.60
C THR A 318 -2.21 10.08 20.02
N HIS A 319 -0.99 10.42 20.43
CA HIS A 319 -0.66 11.05 21.70
C HIS A 319 -0.62 12.59 21.64
N CYS A 320 -0.67 13.19 20.44
CA CYS A 320 -0.51 14.64 20.25
C CYS A 320 -1.82 15.39 20.52
N GLN A 321 -1.73 16.44 21.33
CA GLN A 321 -2.85 17.32 21.67
C GLN A 321 -3.49 17.96 20.42
N ASP A 322 -2.66 18.44 19.47
CA ASP A 322 -3.14 19.05 18.22
C ASP A 322 -4.08 18.13 17.44
N LEU A 323 -3.77 16.83 17.40
CA LEU A 323 -4.62 15.83 16.75
C LEU A 323 -5.92 15.62 17.51
N HIS A 324 -5.89 15.61 18.85
CA HIS A 324 -7.10 15.48 19.67
C HIS A 324 -8.06 16.64 19.43
N GLU A 325 -7.53 17.87 19.41
CA GLU A 325 -8.29 19.09 19.14
C GLU A 325 -8.88 19.09 17.74
N ALA A 326 -8.10 18.73 16.71
CA ALA A 326 -8.58 18.64 15.34
C ALA A 326 -9.67 17.57 15.14
N LEU A 327 -9.65 16.50 15.95
CA LEU A 327 -10.69 15.48 15.96
C LEU A 327 -11.90 15.86 16.84
N GLY A 328 -11.77 16.86 17.71
CA GLY A 328 -12.79 17.23 18.70
C GLY A 328 -12.94 16.17 19.80
N LEU A 329 -11.84 15.49 20.16
CA LEU A 329 -11.81 14.44 21.17
C LEU A 329 -11.14 14.96 22.43
N GLN A 330 -11.69 14.60 23.59
CA GLN A 330 -11.10 14.85 24.90
C GLN A 330 -11.08 13.54 25.69
N GLN A 331 -10.06 13.38 26.53
CA GLN A 331 -9.97 12.25 27.45
C GLN A 331 -11.07 12.36 28.52
N GLY A 332 -11.81 11.28 28.75
CA GLY A 332 -12.77 11.22 29.85
C GLY A 332 -12.08 11.23 31.21
N SER A 333 -12.74 11.72 32.26
CA SER A 333 -12.14 11.87 33.60
C SER A 333 -11.64 10.56 34.23
N GLU A 334 -12.24 9.42 33.85
CA GLU A 334 -11.86 8.07 34.32
C GLU A 334 -11.28 7.20 33.20
N GLU A 335 -11.03 7.77 32.02
CA GLU A 335 -10.55 7.02 30.85
C GLU A 335 -9.03 6.81 30.93
N ASP A 336 -8.59 5.56 30.81
CA ASP A 336 -7.17 5.24 30.70
C ASP A 336 -6.54 5.87 29.46
N TRP A 337 -5.28 6.31 29.57
CA TRP A 337 -4.58 7.00 28.48
C TRP A 337 -4.46 6.16 27.20
N ASN A 338 -4.16 4.86 27.33
CA ASN A 338 -4.06 3.99 26.16
C ASN A 338 -5.43 3.71 25.56
N HIS A 339 -6.47 3.62 26.39
CA HIS A 339 -7.84 3.54 25.90
C HIS A 339 -8.23 4.79 25.10
N PHE A 340 -7.90 5.99 25.62
CA PHE A 340 -8.14 7.25 24.91
C PHE A 340 -7.39 7.30 23.58
N ARG A 341 -6.10 6.97 23.56
CA ARG A 341 -5.30 6.91 22.32
C ARG A 341 -5.85 5.90 21.31
N ALA A 342 -6.38 4.77 21.77
CA ALA A 342 -7.01 3.77 20.91
C ALA A 342 -8.30 4.33 20.29
N ARG A 343 -9.10 5.09 21.05
CA ARG A 343 -10.28 5.80 20.54
C ARG A 343 -9.92 6.90 19.53
N VAL A 344 -8.82 7.62 19.77
CA VAL A 344 -8.25 8.57 18.79
C VAL A 344 -7.86 7.85 17.50
N LEU A 345 -7.12 6.74 17.60
CA LEU A 345 -6.73 5.92 16.45
C LEU A 345 -7.94 5.41 15.66
N GLU A 346 -8.97 4.93 16.36
CA GLU A 346 -10.22 4.46 15.77
C GLU A 346 -10.91 5.56 14.98
N GLU A 347 -11.00 6.77 15.54
CA GLU A 347 -11.61 7.91 14.87
C GLU A 347 -10.81 8.36 13.64
N VAL A 348 -9.47 8.43 13.72
CA VAL A 348 -8.61 8.72 12.55
C VAL A 348 -8.84 7.66 11.46
N ARG A 349 -8.84 6.38 11.83
CA ARG A 349 -9.07 5.26 10.90
C ARG A 349 -10.43 5.35 10.23
N ARG A 350 -11.47 5.62 11.02
CA ARG A 350 -12.85 5.79 10.53
C ARG A 350 -12.96 6.95 9.55
N ARG A 351 -12.33 8.10 9.85
CA ARG A 351 -12.27 9.25 8.92
C ARG A 351 -11.53 8.88 7.63
N LYS A 352 -10.38 8.19 7.71
CA LYS A 352 -9.63 7.75 6.51
C LYS A 352 -10.42 6.77 5.66
N ASP A 353 -11.20 5.87 6.26
CA ASP A 353 -11.98 4.89 5.51
C ASP A 353 -13.17 5.51 4.76
N LEU A 354 -13.66 6.66 5.23
CA LEU A 354 -14.69 7.45 4.57
C LEU A 354 -14.11 8.52 3.62
N PHE A 355 -12.83 8.84 3.77
CA PHE A 355 -12.14 9.80 2.93
C PHE A 355 -12.15 9.31 1.47
N LYS A 356 -12.46 10.24 0.58
CA LYS A 356 -12.33 10.05 -0.86
C LYS A 356 -11.25 11.00 -1.31
N GLY A 357 -10.09 10.47 -1.69
CA GLY A 357 -9.07 11.25 -2.39
C GLY A 357 -9.70 12.00 -3.57
N ARG A 358 -9.23 13.22 -3.80
CA ARG A 358 -9.68 14.04 -4.92
C ARG A 358 -9.08 13.58 -6.24
#